data_AF-A0A7C2M1N8-F1
#
_entry.id   AF-A0A7C2M1N8-F1
#
_cell.length_a   1.000
_cell.length_b   1.000
_cell.length_c   1.000
_cell.angle_alpha   90.00
_cell.angle_beta   90.00
_cell.angle_gamma   90.00
#
_symmetry.space_group_name_H-M   'P 1'
#
loop_
_entity.id
_entity.type
_entity.pdbx_description
1 polymer ?
#
loop_
_entity_poly.entity_id
_entity_poly.type
_entity_poly.pdbx_seq_one_letter_code
_entity_poly.pdbx_strand_id
1 'polypeptide(L)'
;MKGRLPRAGWVRLGECAAVTAILALSGCAWNKREDDAWAAKVPIVEQPASQKVERTDAAPVKESPKEKAAAARPPGAYSPAAKEPPAQTSSLPSEASCSGVDTCTSVLRTMVESPDRSWIGRPVPAAVLANGVRLFAYRALKSKLSCAELAAAVAEVEAGAQKLAGHVEGLSPAQLSRTRALCAEVGGELRAERARRCLSGGKVGGLG
;
A
#
# COMPACT_ATOMS: atom_id res chain seq x y z
N MET A 1 67.25 11.12 2.48
CA MET A 1 66.60 11.01 1.15
C MET A 1 65.21 11.62 1.25
N LYS A 2 64.96 12.75 0.58
CA LYS A 2 63.72 13.54 0.68
C LYS A 2 62.66 12.97 -0.28
N GLY A 3 61.60 12.39 0.27
CA GLY A 3 60.44 11.90 -0.49
C GLY A 3 59.47 13.04 -0.82
N ARG A 4 59.13 13.19 -2.10
CA ARG A 4 58.14 14.14 -2.63
C ARG A 4 56.74 13.53 -2.53
N LEU A 5 55.81 14.27 -1.92
CA LEU A 5 54.37 14.01 -1.98
C LEU A 5 53.77 14.59 -3.29
N PRO A 6 52.79 13.92 -3.91
CA PRO A 6 52.07 14.47 -5.07
C PRO A 6 51.05 15.56 -4.66
N ARG A 7 50.90 16.51 -5.59
CA ARG A 7 50.18 17.79 -5.49
C ARG A 7 48.66 17.61 -5.51
N ALA A 8 47.99 18.36 -4.64
CA ALA A 8 46.56 18.62 -4.66
C ALA A 8 46.15 19.36 -5.94
N GLY A 9 45.17 18.81 -6.67
CA GLY A 9 44.52 19.45 -7.80
C GLY A 9 43.39 20.37 -7.35
N TRP A 10 43.59 21.68 -7.53
CA TRP A 10 42.56 22.70 -7.40
C TRP A 10 41.98 22.96 -8.80
N VAL A 11 40.68 22.74 -9.01
CA VAL A 11 39.98 23.20 -10.21
C VAL A 11 38.95 24.25 -9.82
N ARG A 12 39.43 25.50 -9.98
CA ARG A 12 38.79 26.74 -10.44
C ARG A 12 37.27 26.91 -10.28
N LEU A 13 36.96 27.82 -9.36
CA LEU A 13 35.82 28.72 -9.34
C LEU A 13 35.83 29.57 -10.62
N GLY A 14 34.81 29.43 -11.46
CA GLY A 14 34.58 30.26 -12.63
C GLY A 14 33.39 31.19 -12.40
N GLU A 15 33.68 32.45 -12.08
CA GLU A 15 32.78 33.57 -12.30
C GLU A 15 32.75 33.90 -13.81
N CYS A 16 31.56 34.08 -14.37
CA CYS A 16 31.33 34.92 -15.54
C CYS A 16 30.00 35.65 -15.38
N ALA A 17 30.07 36.93 -15.71
CA ALA A 17 29.13 37.97 -15.36
C ALA A 17 27.76 37.87 -16.07
N ALA A 18 26.78 38.42 -15.36
CA ALA A 18 25.64 39.22 -15.84
C ALA A 18 25.42 39.30 -17.36
N VAL A 19 24.31 38.71 -17.81
CA VAL A 19 23.55 39.21 -18.96
C VAL A 19 22.16 39.58 -18.48
N THR A 20 21.91 40.88 -18.45
CA THR A 20 20.64 41.50 -18.12
C THR A 20 19.71 41.48 -19.33
N ALA A 21 18.46 41.06 -19.09
CA ALA A 21 17.22 41.38 -19.80
C ALA A 21 17.01 40.93 -21.27
N ILE A 22 16.05 40.01 -21.48
CA ILE A 22 14.91 40.23 -22.40
C ILE A 22 13.64 39.65 -21.74
N LEU A 23 12.71 40.55 -21.40
CA LEU A 23 11.29 40.27 -21.14
C LEU A 23 10.57 40.13 -22.48
N ALA A 24 9.89 39.00 -22.71
CA ALA A 24 8.56 38.94 -23.35
C ALA A 24 8.03 37.49 -23.46
N LEU A 25 6.97 37.23 -22.69
CA LEU A 25 5.74 36.54 -23.10
C LEU A 25 5.86 35.17 -23.79
N SER A 26 5.86 34.10 -22.99
CA SER A 26 5.10 32.91 -23.35
C SER A 26 4.51 32.28 -22.08
N GLY A 27 3.20 32.44 -21.93
CA GLY A 27 2.45 31.91 -20.81
C GLY A 27 2.37 30.39 -20.88
N CYS A 28 2.95 29.72 -19.89
CA CYS A 28 2.46 28.44 -19.41
C CYS A 28 1.89 28.71 -18.01
N ALA A 29 0.57 28.58 -17.91
CA ALA A 29 -0.20 28.75 -16.69
C ALA A 29 0.29 27.79 -15.60
N TRP A 30 1.13 28.31 -14.71
CA TRP A 30 1.48 27.63 -13.46
C TRP A 30 0.41 28.01 -12.44
N ASN A 31 -0.46 27.05 -12.18
CA ASN A 31 -1.57 27.15 -11.26
C ASN A 31 -1.04 27.42 -9.85
N LYS A 32 -1.13 28.67 -9.40
CA LYS A 32 -0.85 29.10 -8.04
C LYS A 32 -2.07 28.72 -7.21
N ARG A 33 -1.98 27.61 -6.48
CA ARG A 33 -3.02 27.22 -5.52
C ARG A 33 -2.86 28.10 -4.29
N GLU A 34 -3.81 29.01 -4.12
CA GLU A 34 -3.98 29.86 -2.95
C GLU A 34 -4.42 28.97 -1.76
N ASP A 35 -3.57 28.89 -0.74
CA ASP A 35 -3.90 28.35 0.58
C ASP A 35 -4.20 29.54 1.52
N ASP A 36 -5.37 30.15 1.34
CA ASP A 36 -5.96 31.09 2.30
C ASP A 36 -7.49 30.97 2.23
N ALA A 37 -8.07 30.22 3.17
CA ALA A 37 -9.44 30.32 3.71
C ALA A 37 -9.98 28.94 4.14
N TRP A 38 -9.58 28.44 5.32
CA TRP A 38 -10.37 27.43 6.03
C TRP A 38 -11.14 28.00 7.25
N ALA A 39 -11.15 29.32 7.42
CA ALA A 39 -12.03 29.98 8.39
C ALA A 39 -13.37 30.39 7.76
N ALA A 40 -14.20 29.41 7.39
CA ALA A 40 -15.60 29.63 7.05
C ALA A 40 -16.48 28.51 7.63
N LYS A 41 -17.09 28.84 8.78
CA LYS A 41 -18.39 28.38 9.29
C LYS A 41 -18.88 27.05 8.72
N VAL A 42 -18.66 25.98 9.47
CA VAL A 42 -19.47 24.77 9.38
C VAL A 42 -20.90 25.16 9.81
N PRO A 43 -21.92 25.07 8.95
CA PRO A 43 -23.29 25.07 9.44
C PRO A 43 -23.44 23.81 10.30
N ILE A 44 -23.79 24.01 11.57
CA ILE A 44 -24.30 22.95 12.43
C ILE A 44 -25.53 22.42 11.72
N VAL A 45 -25.38 21.27 11.05
CA VAL A 45 -26.51 20.46 10.62
C VAL A 45 -27.11 19.90 11.90
N GLU A 46 -28.22 20.52 12.30
CA GLU A 46 -29.13 20.05 13.32
C GLU A 46 -29.48 18.59 13.00
N GLN A 47 -29.05 17.68 13.87
CA GLN A 47 -29.42 16.27 13.80
C GLN A 47 -30.94 16.18 13.97
N PRO A 48 -31.70 15.65 12.98
CA PRO A 48 -33.08 15.29 13.24
C PRO A 48 -33.11 14.16 14.26
N ALA A 49 -33.88 14.39 15.31
CA ALA A 49 -34.11 13.50 16.43
C ALA A 49 -34.40 12.05 16.00
N SER A 50 -33.73 11.13 16.69
CA SER A 50 -34.26 9.85 17.17
C SER A 50 -35.43 9.26 16.37
N GLN A 51 -35.13 8.52 15.29
CA GLN A 51 -36.05 7.46 14.87
C GLN A 51 -35.80 6.21 15.71
N LYS A 52 -36.61 6.12 16.76
CA LYS A 52 -36.95 4.91 17.50
C LYS A 52 -37.49 3.87 16.51
N VAL A 53 -36.64 2.96 16.04
CA VAL A 53 -37.12 1.77 15.32
C VAL A 53 -37.69 0.83 16.36
N GLU A 54 -39.02 0.86 16.42
CA GLU A 54 -39.84 0.00 17.25
C GLU A 54 -39.64 -1.45 16.80
N ARG A 55 -39.01 -2.23 17.69
CA ARG A 55 -38.86 -3.67 17.62
C ARG A 55 -40.27 -4.28 17.57
N THR A 56 -40.67 -4.78 16.40
CA THR A 56 -41.90 -5.53 16.25
C THR A 56 -41.65 -6.96 16.74
N ASP A 57 -42.36 -7.32 17.80
CA ASP A 57 -42.39 -8.65 18.40
C ASP A 57 -42.85 -9.72 17.40
N ALA A 58 -41.97 -10.67 17.10
CA ALA A 58 -42.34 -11.92 16.46
C ALA A 58 -42.61 -12.98 17.54
N ALA A 59 -43.87 -13.41 17.56
CA ALA A 59 -44.44 -14.41 18.46
C ALA A 59 -43.78 -15.81 18.31
N PRO A 60 -43.96 -16.71 19.30
CA PRO A 60 -43.16 -17.91 19.49
C PRO A 60 -43.64 -19.08 18.62
N VAL A 61 -42.69 -19.77 17.96
CA VAL A 61 -42.96 -21.05 17.31
C VAL A 61 -42.71 -22.18 18.31
N LYS A 62 -43.75 -23.00 18.47
CA LYS A 62 -43.87 -24.18 19.33
C LYS A 62 -42.79 -25.23 19.05
N GLU A 63 -42.20 -25.73 20.13
CA GLU A 63 -41.62 -27.07 20.22
C GLU A 63 -42.65 -28.17 19.94
N SER A 64 -42.23 -29.24 19.28
CA SER A 64 -42.43 -30.61 19.79
C SER A 64 -41.52 -31.64 19.09
N PRO A 65 -41.22 -32.78 19.76
CA PRO A 65 -40.05 -33.62 19.52
C PRO A 65 -40.37 -35.01 18.92
N LYS A 66 -39.34 -35.71 18.41
CA LYS A 66 -39.15 -37.17 18.30
C LYS A 66 -37.82 -37.43 17.58
N GLU A 67 -36.73 -37.79 18.26
CA GLU A 67 -36.37 -39.11 18.80
C GLU A 67 -36.37 -40.25 17.75
N LYS A 68 -35.15 -40.67 17.38
CA LYS A 68 -34.57 -42.04 17.32
C LYS A 68 -33.34 -41.99 16.39
N ALA A 69 -32.12 -41.94 16.91
CA ALA A 69 -31.31 -43.03 17.45
C ALA A 69 -30.62 -43.91 16.39
N ALA A 70 -29.33 -44.17 16.66
CA ALA A 70 -28.43 -45.20 16.14
C ALA A 70 -27.67 -44.91 14.83
N ALA A 71 -26.38 -44.60 14.94
CA ALA A 71 -25.32 -45.62 14.85
C ALA A 71 -23.93 -44.99 14.94
N ALA A 72 -23.11 -45.58 15.81
CA ALA A 72 -21.75 -45.17 16.12
C ALA A 72 -20.76 -45.36 14.96
N ARG A 73 -19.78 -44.43 14.84
CA ARG A 73 -18.42 -44.73 14.35
C ARG A 73 -17.39 -44.06 15.28
N PRO A 74 -16.37 -44.80 15.77
CA PRO A 74 -15.30 -44.29 16.64
C PRO A 74 -14.25 -43.45 15.86
N PRO A 75 -13.31 -42.78 16.57
CA PRO A 75 -12.84 -41.44 16.24
C PRO A 75 -11.72 -41.43 15.19
N GLY A 76 -11.98 -40.79 14.07
CA GLY A 76 -10.94 -40.34 13.15
C GLY A 76 -10.55 -38.91 13.50
N ALA A 77 -9.60 -38.76 14.44
CA ALA A 77 -8.93 -37.49 14.69
C ALA A 77 -8.09 -37.12 13.45
N TYR A 78 -8.74 -36.51 12.45
CA TYR A 78 -8.04 -35.72 11.46
C TYR A 78 -8.02 -34.29 11.99
N SER A 79 -7.00 -33.98 12.79
CA SER A 79 -6.47 -32.63 12.80
C SER A 79 -6.12 -32.30 11.34
N PRO A 80 -6.71 -31.27 10.71
CA PRO A 80 -5.92 -30.55 9.72
C PRO A 80 -4.84 -29.87 10.54
N ALA A 81 -3.72 -30.57 10.73
CA ALA A 81 -2.46 -29.90 10.93
C ALA A 81 -2.38 -28.92 9.76
N ALA A 82 -2.74 -27.66 10.04
CA ALA A 82 -2.38 -26.54 9.23
C ALA A 82 -0.87 -26.68 9.09
N LYS A 83 -0.44 -27.25 7.95
CA LYS A 83 0.93 -27.11 7.50
C LYS A 83 1.08 -25.62 7.33
N GLU A 84 1.59 -24.99 8.38
CA GLU A 84 2.25 -23.72 8.32
C GLU A 84 3.08 -23.75 7.03
N PRO A 85 2.81 -22.86 6.05
CA PRO A 85 3.58 -22.83 4.83
C PRO A 85 5.05 -22.76 5.22
N PRO A 86 5.91 -23.65 4.69
CA PRO A 86 7.31 -23.70 5.11
C PRO A 86 7.87 -22.30 5.02
N ALA A 87 8.47 -21.83 6.12
CA ALA A 87 9.16 -20.56 6.20
C ALA A 87 10.18 -20.50 5.05
N GLN A 88 9.77 -19.89 3.94
CA GLN A 88 10.62 -19.76 2.78
C GLN A 88 11.69 -18.75 3.17
N THR A 89 12.92 -19.25 3.18
CA THR A 89 14.15 -18.56 3.46
C THR A 89 14.44 -17.53 2.37
N SER A 90 13.64 -16.48 2.28
CA SER A 90 14.06 -15.26 1.63
C SER A 90 14.97 -14.53 2.61
N SER A 91 16.21 -14.27 2.20
CA SER A 91 17.23 -13.50 2.92
C SER A 91 16.83 -12.04 3.21
N LEU A 92 15.56 -11.68 3.03
CA LEU A 92 15.02 -10.39 3.40
C LEU A 92 14.57 -10.45 4.87
N PRO A 93 14.84 -9.39 5.66
CA PRO A 93 14.29 -9.29 6.99
C PRO A 93 12.77 -9.41 6.90
N SER A 94 12.18 -10.22 7.80
CA SER A 94 10.75 -10.48 7.81
C SER A 94 9.97 -9.17 7.87
N GLU A 95 9.08 -8.96 6.91
CA GLU A 95 8.22 -7.77 6.83
C GLU A 95 7.39 -7.58 8.11
N ALA A 96 7.13 -8.68 8.84
CA ALA A 96 6.42 -8.68 10.11
C ALA A 96 7.22 -8.08 11.28
N SER A 97 8.54 -7.95 11.16
CA SER A 97 9.41 -7.42 12.23
C SER A 97 9.38 -5.90 12.38
N CYS A 98 8.57 -5.19 11.58
CA CYS A 98 8.40 -3.75 11.66
C CYS A 98 7.46 -3.38 12.83
N SER A 99 8.05 -3.12 14.01
CA SER A 99 7.35 -2.70 15.24
C SER A 99 7.67 -1.26 15.67
N GLY A 100 8.67 -0.62 15.08
CA GLY A 100 9.05 0.78 15.32
C GLY A 100 9.64 1.44 14.08
N VAL A 101 9.64 2.78 14.03
CA VAL A 101 9.97 3.56 12.83
C VAL A 101 11.34 3.18 12.23
N ASP A 102 12.38 3.04 13.06
CA ASP A 102 13.72 2.67 12.61
C ASP A 102 13.76 1.26 11.98
N THR A 103 13.08 0.29 12.61
CA THR A 103 12.99 -1.07 12.06
C THR A 103 12.23 -1.10 10.74
N CYS A 104 11.13 -0.36 10.64
CA CYS A 104 10.32 -0.28 9.43
C CYS A 104 11.06 0.39 8.28
N THR A 105 11.82 1.46 8.55
CA THR A 105 12.64 2.12 7.53
C THR A 105 13.80 1.24 7.07
N SER A 106 14.40 0.46 7.97
CA SER A 106 15.43 -0.52 7.61
C SER A 106 14.86 -1.62 6.70
N VAL A 107 13.71 -2.21 7.06
CA VAL A 107 13.03 -3.23 6.24
C VAL A 107 12.64 -2.65 4.88
N LEU A 108 12.06 -1.44 4.87
CA LEU A 108 11.72 -0.72 3.63
C LEU A 108 12.93 -0.55 2.72
N ARG A 109 14.07 -0.10 3.27
CA ARG A 109 15.31 0.07 2.52
C ARG A 109 15.74 -1.25 1.89
N THR A 110 15.76 -2.34 2.65
CA THR A 110 16.12 -3.66 2.14
C THR A 110 15.18 -4.14 1.04
N MET A 111 13.87 -3.90 1.15
CA MET A 111 12.90 -4.26 0.10
C MET A 111 13.09 -3.45 -1.18
N VAL A 112 13.45 -2.17 -1.07
CA VAL A 112 13.70 -1.27 -2.21
C VAL A 112 15.04 -1.57 -2.90
N GLU A 113 16.04 -1.99 -2.13
CA GLU A 113 17.37 -2.33 -2.64
C GLU A 113 17.47 -3.75 -3.19
N SER A 114 16.53 -4.64 -2.85
CA SER A 114 16.44 -6.01 -3.39
C SER A 114 16.26 -5.96 -4.92
N PRO A 115 17.24 -6.44 -5.71
CA PRO A 115 17.18 -6.35 -7.17
C PRO A 115 16.21 -7.37 -7.78
N ASP A 116 16.13 -8.55 -7.16
CA ASP A 116 15.26 -9.67 -7.53
C ASP A 116 13.80 -9.42 -7.17
N ARG A 117 13.53 -8.53 -6.19
CA ARG A 117 12.19 -8.14 -5.72
C ARG A 117 11.29 -9.35 -5.49
N SER A 118 11.87 -10.46 -5.03
CA SER A 118 11.17 -11.74 -4.85
C SER A 118 9.99 -11.67 -3.88
N TRP A 119 9.89 -10.58 -3.11
CA TRP A 119 8.76 -10.30 -2.26
C TRP A 119 7.49 -9.97 -3.05
N ILE A 120 7.57 -9.37 -4.24
CA ILE A 120 6.40 -9.01 -5.06
C ILE A 120 5.64 -10.26 -5.48
N GLY A 121 4.31 -10.25 -5.29
CA GLY A 121 3.44 -11.39 -5.60
C GLY A 121 3.44 -12.49 -4.54
N ARG A 122 4.29 -12.41 -3.51
CA ARG A 122 4.16 -13.28 -2.33
C ARG A 122 3.05 -12.77 -1.42
N PRO A 123 2.05 -13.59 -1.07
CA PRO A 123 0.97 -13.16 -0.20
C PRO A 123 1.48 -12.82 1.20
N VAL A 124 1.01 -11.70 1.75
CA VAL A 124 1.26 -11.31 3.14
C VAL A 124 -0.05 -11.25 3.94
N PRO A 125 0.00 -11.51 5.27
CA PRO A 125 -1.15 -11.28 6.15
C PRO A 125 -1.58 -9.81 6.15
N ALA A 126 -2.86 -9.55 6.38
CA ALA A 126 -3.39 -8.18 6.45
C ALA A 126 -2.72 -7.37 7.57
N ALA A 127 -2.40 -7.99 8.70
CA ALA A 127 -1.66 -7.38 9.80
C ALA A 127 -0.27 -6.87 9.39
N VAL A 128 0.44 -7.64 8.55
CA VAL A 128 1.75 -7.23 8.02
C VAL A 128 1.59 -6.10 7.01
N LEU A 129 0.62 -6.17 6.10
CA LEU A 129 0.35 -5.07 5.17
C LEU A 129 0.00 -3.77 5.89
N ALA A 130 -0.67 -3.86 7.05
CA ALA A 130 -1.09 -2.72 7.86
C ALA A 130 0.05 -1.92 8.49
N ASN A 131 1.27 -2.44 8.51
CA ASN A 131 2.44 -1.66 8.91
C ASN A 131 2.90 -0.65 7.82
N GLY A 132 2.39 -0.80 6.59
CA GLY A 132 2.62 0.13 5.48
C GLY A 132 3.95 -0.01 4.74
N VAL A 133 4.93 -0.77 5.26
CA VAL A 133 6.27 -0.90 4.66
C VAL A 133 6.19 -1.36 3.21
N ARG A 134 5.40 -2.40 2.96
CA ARG A 134 5.21 -2.96 1.62
C ARG A 134 4.54 -1.97 0.65
N LEU A 135 3.60 -1.17 1.13
CA LEU A 135 2.94 -0.13 0.34
C LEU A 135 3.92 0.99 -0.04
N PHE A 136 4.77 1.42 0.91
CA PHE A 136 5.83 2.39 0.64
C PHE A 136 6.90 1.83 -0.31
N ALA A 137 7.24 0.55 -0.22
CA ALA A 137 8.16 -0.11 -1.13
C ALA A 137 7.62 -0.07 -2.57
N TYR A 138 6.35 -0.41 -2.79
CA TYR A 138 5.71 -0.27 -4.10
C TYR A 138 5.74 1.17 -4.61
N ARG A 139 5.43 2.15 -3.75
CA ARG A 139 5.44 3.57 -4.12
C ARG A 139 6.84 4.03 -4.56
N ALA A 140 7.88 3.62 -3.84
CA ALA A 140 9.27 3.95 -4.15
C ALA A 140 9.76 3.29 -5.45
N LEU A 141 9.29 2.07 -5.73
CA LEU A 141 9.73 1.28 -6.88
C LEU A 141 8.88 1.44 -8.12
N LYS A 142 7.71 2.11 -8.08
CA LYS A 142 6.73 2.12 -9.19
C LYS A 142 7.31 2.36 -10.58
N SER A 143 8.25 3.31 -10.71
CA SER A 143 8.90 3.65 -11.99
C SER A 143 9.92 2.61 -12.45
N LYS A 144 10.41 1.76 -11.53
CA LYS A 144 11.38 0.67 -11.76
C LYS A 144 10.72 -0.69 -11.92
N LEU A 145 9.45 -0.85 -11.54
CA LEU A 145 8.69 -2.09 -11.72
C LEU A 145 8.46 -2.37 -13.21
N SER A 146 8.63 -3.63 -13.62
CA SER A 146 8.19 -4.16 -14.91
C SER A 146 6.66 -4.18 -15.01
N CYS A 147 6.11 -4.37 -16.20
CA CYS A 147 4.66 -4.43 -16.39
C CYS A 147 3.98 -5.60 -15.66
N ALA A 148 4.66 -6.73 -15.53
CA ALA A 148 4.18 -7.87 -14.77
C ALA A 148 4.16 -7.56 -13.26
N GLU A 149 5.25 -6.99 -12.73
CA GLU A 149 5.33 -6.57 -11.33
C GLU A 149 4.31 -5.47 -11.00
N LEU A 150 4.08 -4.51 -11.91
CA LEU A 150 3.04 -3.49 -11.76
C LEU A 150 1.65 -4.10 -11.66
N ALA A 151 1.35 -5.10 -12.51
CA ALA A 151 0.06 -5.78 -12.46
C ALA A 151 -0.12 -6.55 -11.13
N ALA A 152 0.92 -7.26 -10.68
CA ALA A 152 0.91 -7.97 -9.40
C ALA A 152 0.77 -7.00 -8.21
N ALA A 153 1.50 -5.89 -8.22
CA ALA A 153 1.43 -4.87 -7.17
C ALA A 153 0.03 -4.24 -7.07
N VAL A 154 -0.60 -3.90 -8.20
CA VAL A 154 -1.99 -3.40 -8.23
C VAL A 154 -2.95 -4.42 -7.61
N ALA A 155 -2.88 -5.68 -8.06
CA ALA A 155 -3.76 -6.74 -7.57
C ALA A 155 -3.59 -6.97 -6.06
N GLU A 156 -2.35 -6.95 -5.57
CA GLU A 156 -2.06 -7.14 -4.16
C GLU A 156 -2.55 -5.98 -3.29
N VAL A 157 -2.34 -4.74 -3.71
CA VAL A 157 -2.81 -3.54 -2.98
C VAL A 157 -4.33 -3.51 -2.91
N GLU A 158 -5.02 -3.84 -4.00
CA GLU A 158 -6.48 -3.90 -4.05
C GLU A 158 -7.04 -5.03 -3.17
N ALA A 159 -6.49 -6.24 -3.28
CA ALA A 159 -6.85 -7.35 -2.40
C ALA A 159 -6.57 -7.04 -0.93
N GLY A 160 -5.45 -6.36 -0.65
CA GLY A 160 -5.09 -5.89 0.68
C GLY A 160 -6.09 -4.90 1.26
N ALA A 161 -6.52 -3.91 0.47
CA ALA A 161 -7.55 -2.96 0.88
C ALA A 161 -8.87 -3.63 1.26
N GLN A 162 -9.28 -4.67 0.51
CA GLN A 162 -10.47 -5.46 0.83
C GLN A 162 -10.33 -6.22 2.16
N LYS A 163 -9.17 -6.86 2.39
CA LYS A 163 -8.90 -7.56 3.66
C LYS A 163 -8.91 -6.61 4.88
N LEU A 164 -8.53 -5.35 4.69
CA LEU A 164 -8.51 -4.32 5.73
C LEU A 164 -9.88 -3.64 5.95
N ALA A 165 -10.91 -3.99 5.17
CA ALA A 165 -12.26 -3.44 5.33
C ALA A 165 -12.98 -4.00 6.58
N GLY A 166 -12.62 -5.22 7.00
CA GLY A 166 -13.16 -5.87 8.19
C GLY A 166 -12.30 -5.67 9.44
N HIS A 167 -12.70 -6.34 10.52
CA HIS A 167 -11.87 -6.46 11.72
C HIS A 167 -10.64 -7.32 11.44
N VAL A 168 -9.48 -6.86 11.89
CA VAL A 168 -8.23 -7.62 11.86
C VAL A 168 -7.69 -7.65 13.29
N GLU A 169 -7.43 -8.84 13.80
CA GLU A 169 -6.94 -9.05 15.15
C GLU A 169 -5.65 -8.25 15.39
N GLY A 170 -5.55 -7.59 16.55
CA GLY A 170 -4.39 -6.78 16.93
C GLY A 170 -4.27 -5.41 16.27
N LEU A 171 -5.21 -5.02 15.38
CA LEU A 171 -5.20 -3.69 14.74
C LEU A 171 -6.33 -2.78 15.24
N SER A 172 -5.99 -1.51 15.48
CA SER A 172 -6.99 -0.50 15.81
C SER A 172 -7.81 -0.08 14.57
N PRO A 173 -9.09 0.33 14.73
CA PRO A 173 -9.89 0.86 13.62
C PRO A 173 -9.24 2.06 12.93
N ALA A 174 -8.55 2.91 13.68
CA ALA A 174 -7.83 4.06 13.16
C ALA A 174 -6.65 3.64 12.27
N GLN A 175 -5.90 2.61 12.67
CA GLN A 175 -4.82 2.06 11.84
C GLN A 175 -5.38 1.43 10.56
N LEU A 176 -6.43 0.61 10.64
CA LEU A 176 -7.10 0.04 9.48
C LEU A 176 -7.58 1.12 8.50
N SER A 177 -8.17 2.20 9.01
CA SER A 177 -8.62 3.34 8.21
C SER A 177 -7.46 4.01 7.46
N ARG A 178 -6.37 4.34 8.18
CA ARG A 178 -5.18 4.96 7.58
C ARG A 178 -4.53 4.07 6.53
N THR A 179 -4.38 2.77 6.80
CA THR A 179 -3.78 1.84 5.84
C THR A 179 -4.67 1.67 4.61
N ARG A 180 -6.00 1.62 4.75
CA ARG A 180 -6.90 1.58 3.59
C ARG A 180 -6.79 2.82 2.71
N ALA A 181 -6.71 4.01 3.32
CA ALA A 181 -6.46 5.25 2.57
C ALA A 181 -5.12 5.18 1.81
N LEU A 182 -4.05 4.72 2.47
CA LEU A 182 -2.75 4.52 1.84
C LEU A 182 -2.80 3.50 0.69
N CYS A 183 -3.54 2.39 0.83
CA CYS A 183 -3.77 1.45 -0.26
C CYS A 183 -4.44 2.12 -1.46
N ALA A 184 -5.44 2.98 -1.24
CA ALA A 184 -6.14 3.67 -2.31
C ALA A 184 -5.19 4.63 -3.08
N GLU A 185 -4.36 5.38 -2.36
CA GLU A 185 -3.35 6.27 -2.95
C GLU A 185 -2.32 5.48 -3.78
N VAL A 186 -1.67 4.49 -3.16
CA VAL A 186 -0.62 3.69 -3.82
C VAL A 186 -1.20 2.90 -4.99
N GLY A 187 -2.38 2.31 -4.84
CA GLY A 187 -3.07 1.60 -5.92
C GLY A 187 -3.40 2.53 -7.09
N GLY A 188 -3.81 3.77 -6.83
CA GLY A 188 -4.01 4.80 -7.84
C GLY A 188 -2.73 5.13 -8.61
N GLU A 189 -1.63 5.37 -7.89
CA GLU A 189 -0.32 5.64 -8.50
C GLU A 189 0.18 4.48 -9.36
N LEU A 190 0.05 3.24 -8.88
CA LEU A 190 0.47 2.04 -9.61
C LEU A 190 -0.38 1.81 -10.87
N ARG A 191 -1.71 2.00 -10.79
CA ARG A 191 -2.61 1.91 -11.94
C ARG A 191 -2.28 2.96 -12.99
N ALA A 192 -2.05 4.20 -12.59
CA ALA A 192 -1.63 5.27 -13.50
C ALA A 192 -0.30 4.93 -14.19
N GLU A 193 0.67 4.44 -13.43
CA GLU A 193 1.98 4.04 -13.95
C GLU A 193 1.88 2.89 -14.95
N ARG A 194 1.08 1.87 -14.62
CA ARG A 194 0.79 0.74 -15.50
C ARG A 194 0.09 1.18 -16.78
N ALA A 195 -0.94 2.02 -16.69
CA ALA A 195 -1.64 2.54 -17.87
C ALA A 195 -0.68 3.30 -18.79
N ARG A 196 0.16 4.17 -18.20
CA ARG A 196 1.13 5.00 -18.92
C ARG A 196 2.20 4.21 -19.65
N ARG A 197 2.68 3.09 -19.10
CA ARG A 197 3.83 2.35 -19.65
C ARG A 197 3.45 1.05 -20.36
N CYS A 198 2.41 0.37 -19.89
CA CYS A 198 2.13 -1.01 -20.27
C CYS A 198 0.93 -1.13 -21.21
N LEU A 199 -0.01 -0.18 -21.16
CA LEU A 199 -1.25 -0.24 -21.96
C LEU A 199 -1.26 0.77 -23.11
N SER A 200 -0.52 1.86 -22.99
CA SER A 200 -0.36 2.90 -24.01
C SER A 200 0.39 2.44 -25.27
N GLY A 201 1.09 1.31 -25.23
CA GLY A 201 1.81 0.71 -26.37
C GLY A 201 1.02 -0.32 -27.17
N GLY A 202 -0.21 -0.67 -26.76
CA GLY A 202 -1.06 -1.66 -27.44
C GLY A 202 -1.69 -1.19 -28.76
N LYS A 203 -1.29 -0.02 -29.27
CA LYS A 203 -1.76 0.56 -30.53
C LYS A 203 -0.61 0.70 -31.53
N VAL A 204 0.18 -0.36 -31.72
CA VAL A 204 1.15 -0.46 -32.82
C VAL A 204 1.08 -1.88 -33.39
N GLY A 205 0.45 -2.03 -34.57
CA GLY A 205 0.60 -3.23 -35.41
C GLY A 205 -0.63 -4.13 -35.56
N GLY A 206 -1.71 -3.61 -36.13
CA GLY A 206 -2.88 -4.40 -36.56
C GLY A 206 -3.39 -3.97 -37.93
N LEU A 207 -2.49 -3.90 -38.91
CA LEU A 207 -2.77 -3.86 -40.34
C LEU A 207 -1.75 -4.79 -41.01
N GLY A 208 -2.23 -5.96 -41.39
CA GLY A 208 -1.53 -7.01 -42.14
C GLY A 208 -2.57 -7.98 -42.65
#